data_AF-A0A520GXG3-F1
#
_entry.id   AF-A0A520GXG3-F1
#
_cell.length_a   1.000
_cell.length_b   1.000
_cell.length_c   1.000
_cell.angle_alpha   90.00
_cell.angle_beta   90.00
_cell.angle_gamma   90.00
#
_symmetry.space_group_name_H-M   'P 1'
#
loop_
_entity.id
_entity.type
_entity.pdbx_description
1 polymer ?
#
loop_
_entity_poly.entity_id
_entity_poly.type
_entity_poly.pdbx_seq_one_letter_code
_entity_poly.pdbx_strand_id
1 'polypeptide(L)'
;DMSENDIKVQTAHFIINAPNDFSYQFLNKVWVLASTPRQTPFILGDHPIAMQNMVDRGWRGNLGLAVEGIEIYFPLTPQRALALWCATLVKKVFEGAERLRRMPNWMWKHQIENADEILKLDENVRCGLPVPYKPKNVENINSLQIMWSERYLFSNTNEFELAKAIIKENPESTRGMRMQTI
;
A
#
# COMPACT_ATOMS: atom_id res chain seq x y z
N ASP A 1 -6.41 -28.72 22.60
CA ASP A 1 -6.05 -27.29 22.75
C ASP A 1 -4.58 -27.14 23.03
N MET A 2 -3.94 -26.18 22.37
CA MET A 2 -2.56 -25.79 22.69
C MET A 2 -2.54 -24.97 23.98
N SER A 3 -1.49 -25.15 24.80
CA SER A 3 -1.31 -24.29 25.97
C SER A 3 -0.89 -22.86 25.55
N GLU A 4 -1.08 -21.89 26.44
CA GLU A 4 -0.59 -20.52 26.23
C GLU A 4 0.92 -20.49 25.93
N ASN A 5 1.69 -21.37 26.59
CA ASN A 5 3.13 -21.47 26.35
C ASN A 5 3.44 -22.03 24.96
N ASP A 6 2.66 -22.98 24.46
CA ASP A 6 2.84 -23.52 23.10
C ASP A 6 2.59 -22.44 22.04
N ILE A 7 1.58 -21.58 22.23
CA ILE A 7 1.28 -20.45 21.33
C ILE A 7 2.44 -19.45 21.32
N LYS A 8 2.99 -19.12 22.50
CA LYS A 8 4.15 -18.22 22.62
C LYS A 8 5.38 -18.80 21.93
N VAL A 9 5.67 -20.09 22.13
CA VAL A 9 6.79 -20.78 21.48
C VAL A 9 6.64 -20.78 19.97
N GLN A 10 5.45 -21.13 19.44
CA GLN A 10 5.20 -21.09 18.00
C GLN A 10 5.32 -19.69 17.41
N THR A 11 4.81 -18.67 18.10
CA THR A 11 4.91 -17.27 17.67
C THR A 11 6.37 -16.81 17.66
N ALA A 12 7.15 -17.16 18.69
CA ALA A 12 8.58 -16.87 18.73
C ALA A 12 9.32 -17.55 17.58
N HIS A 13 9.03 -18.82 17.27
CA HIS A 13 9.59 -19.50 16.11
C HIS A 13 9.24 -18.81 14.79
N PHE A 14 7.99 -18.38 14.62
CA PHE A 14 7.57 -17.64 13.44
C PHE A 14 8.37 -16.34 13.27
N ILE A 15 8.54 -15.55 14.34
CA ILE A 15 9.32 -14.31 14.31
C ILE A 15 10.80 -14.58 14.03
N ILE A 16 11.39 -15.59 14.67
CA ILE A 16 12.82 -15.94 14.51
C ILE A 16 13.10 -16.42 13.08
N ASN A 17 12.18 -17.19 12.49
CA ASN A 17 12.35 -17.73 11.14
C ASN A 17 11.92 -16.75 10.04
N ALA A 18 11.13 -15.72 10.35
CA ALA A 18 10.62 -14.76 9.39
C ALA A 18 11.68 -14.13 8.47
N PRO A 19 12.90 -13.75 8.94
CA PRO A 19 13.96 -13.30 8.04
C PRO A 19 14.36 -14.37 7.02
N ASN A 20 14.48 -15.63 7.40
CA ASN A 20 14.82 -16.72 6.48
C ASN A 20 13.67 -16.98 5.49
N ASP A 21 12.44 -17.00 5.99
CA ASP A 21 11.26 -17.37 5.20
C ASP A 21 10.82 -16.26 4.23
N PHE A 22 11.00 -14.98 4.62
CA PHE A 22 10.41 -13.85 3.91
C PHE A 22 11.42 -12.82 3.38
N SER A 23 12.71 -12.86 3.74
CA SER A 23 13.70 -11.85 3.29
C SER A 23 13.70 -11.67 1.78
N TYR A 24 13.70 -12.76 1.02
CA TYR A 24 13.65 -12.71 -0.44
C TYR A 24 12.44 -11.92 -0.95
N GLN A 25 11.27 -12.07 -0.30
CA GLN A 25 10.06 -11.37 -0.71
C GLN A 25 10.12 -9.87 -0.46
N PHE A 26 10.85 -9.42 0.58
CA PHE A 26 11.10 -8.00 0.84
C PHE A 26 12.20 -7.42 -0.05
N LEU A 27 13.25 -8.20 -0.32
CA LEU A 27 14.34 -7.81 -1.23
C LEU A 27 13.86 -7.67 -2.68
N ASN A 28 12.89 -8.48 -3.09
CA ASN A 28 12.28 -8.40 -4.43
C ASN A 28 11.21 -7.29 -4.56
N LYS A 29 11.02 -6.45 -3.53
CA LYS A 29 10.18 -5.25 -3.63
C LYS A 29 11.02 -4.04 -4.02
N VAL A 30 10.37 -3.10 -4.68
CA VAL A 30 10.91 -1.76 -4.86
C VAL A 30 10.38 -0.89 -3.72
N TRP A 31 11.31 -0.31 -2.96
CA TRP A 31 11.01 0.52 -1.80
C TRP A 31 10.86 1.96 -2.26
N VAL A 32 9.68 2.53 -2.05
CA VAL A 32 9.29 3.86 -2.53
C VAL A 32 8.86 4.69 -1.33
N LEU A 33 9.34 5.93 -1.27
CA LEU A 33 8.85 6.88 -0.27
C LEU A 33 7.67 7.66 -0.87
N ALA A 34 6.46 7.42 -0.40
CA ALA A 34 5.30 8.21 -0.76
C ALA A 34 5.27 9.52 0.02
N SER A 35 4.80 10.60 -0.61
CA SER A 35 4.68 11.92 -0.02
C SER A 35 3.34 12.58 -0.31
N THR A 36 2.80 13.32 0.65
CA THR A 36 1.53 14.06 0.52
C THR A 36 1.67 15.45 1.17
N PRO A 37 0.96 16.48 0.70
CA PRO A 37 0.94 17.79 1.37
C PRO A 37 0.26 17.73 2.75
N ARG A 38 0.44 18.78 3.56
CA ARG A 38 -0.09 18.83 4.94
C ARG A 38 -1.61 18.81 5.01
N GLN A 39 -2.29 19.25 3.94
CA GLN A 39 -3.74 19.34 3.83
C GLN A 39 -4.41 17.98 3.66
N THR A 40 -3.66 16.96 3.24
CA THR A 40 -4.17 15.59 3.03
C THR A 40 -3.26 14.60 3.74
N PRO A 41 -3.26 14.58 5.08
CA PRO A 41 -2.33 13.73 5.82
C PRO A 41 -2.71 12.25 5.75
N PHE A 42 -1.70 11.39 5.89
CA PHE A 42 -1.94 9.97 6.18
C PHE A 42 -2.43 9.81 7.62
N ILE A 43 -3.33 8.85 7.83
CA ILE A 43 -3.71 8.34 9.15
C ILE A 43 -3.05 6.99 9.39
N LEU A 44 -2.94 6.60 10.65
CA LEU A 44 -2.36 5.32 11.05
C LEU A 44 -3.38 4.51 11.84
N GLY A 45 -3.56 3.25 11.45
CA GLY A 45 -4.33 2.26 12.19
C GLY A 45 -3.49 1.46 13.17
N ASP A 46 -4.15 0.71 14.07
CA ASP A 46 -3.48 -0.31 14.90
C ASP A 46 -3.15 -1.61 14.13
N HIS A 47 -3.63 -1.74 12.89
CA HIS A 47 -3.06 -2.59 11.85
C HIS A 47 -2.31 -1.70 10.86
N PRO A 48 -1.02 -1.41 11.10
CA PRO A 48 -0.38 -0.23 10.51
C PRO A 48 -0.05 -0.38 9.02
N ILE A 49 -0.33 -1.54 8.41
CA ILE A 49 -0.02 -1.84 7.03
C ILE A 49 -1.31 -1.84 6.21
N ALA A 50 -1.36 -1.02 5.16
CA ALA A 50 -2.38 -1.11 4.12
C ALA A 50 -1.83 -1.87 2.91
N MET A 51 -2.64 -2.69 2.25
CA MET A 51 -2.27 -3.42 1.04
C MET A 51 -3.35 -3.23 -0.01
N GLN A 52 -2.93 -3.10 -1.25
CA GLN A 52 -3.84 -3.06 -2.38
C GLN A 52 -3.19 -3.73 -3.58
N ASN A 53 -4.03 -4.16 -4.51
CA ASN A 53 -3.58 -4.72 -5.76
C ASN A 53 -4.60 -4.43 -6.85
N MET A 54 -4.14 -3.74 -7.90
CA MET A 54 -4.97 -3.39 -9.05
C MET A 54 -5.00 -4.50 -10.13
N VAL A 55 -4.20 -5.56 -9.97
CA VAL A 55 -4.23 -6.71 -10.88
C VAL A 55 -5.46 -7.55 -10.58
N ASP A 56 -6.34 -7.73 -11.56
CA ASP A 56 -7.47 -8.67 -11.44
C ASP A 56 -6.96 -10.11 -11.49
N ARG A 57 -7.32 -10.91 -10.48
CA ARG A 57 -6.97 -12.33 -10.34
C ARG A 57 -8.20 -13.24 -10.29
N GLY A 58 -9.37 -12.71 -10.64
CA GLY A 58 -10.65 -13.42 -10.63
C GLY A 58 -10.99 -13.96 -9.24
N TRP A 59 -11.25 -15.27 -9.14
CA TRP A 59 -11.65 -15.93 -7.89
C TRP A 59 -10.49 -16.19 -6.91
N ARG A 60 -9.23 -15.98 -7.31
CA ARG A 60 -8.06 -16.21 -6.45
C ARG A 60 -7.82 -15.01 -5.54
N GLY A 61 -7.28 -15.27 -4.34
CA GLY A 61 -6.86 -14.20 -3.43
C GLY A 61 -5.88 -13.21 -4.08
N ASN A 62 -6.08 -11.92 -3.79
CA ASN A 62 -5.35 -10.83 -4.46
C ASN A 62 -4.43 -10.01 -3.54
N LEU A 63 -4.44 -10.30 -2.23
CA LEU A 63 -3.62 -9.62 -1.23
C LEU A 63 -2.64 -10.61 -0.58
N GLY A 64 -1.37 -10.21 -0.49
CA GLY A 64 -0.32 -11.00 0.16
C GLY A 64 1.08 -10.56 -0.25
N LEU A 65 2.06 -10.79 0.63
CA LEU A 65 3.43 -10.29 0.48
C LEU A 65 4.09 -10.69 -0.86
N ALA A 66 3.81 -11.90 -1.35
CA ALA A 66 4.38 -12.44 -2.59
C ALA A 66 3.46 -12.31 -3.82
N VAL A 67 2.28 -11.66 -3.68
CA VAL A 67 1.32 -11.56 -4.78
C VAL A 67 1.84 -10.58 -5.83
N GLU A 68 1.71 -10.98 -7.10
CA GLU A 68 2.09 -10.12 -8.22
C GLU A 68 1.24 -8.84 -8.24
N GLY A 69 1.90 -7.69 -8.42
CA GLY A 69 1.22 -6.39 -8.45
C GLY A 69 0.91 -5.79 -7.08
N ILE A 70 1.18 -6.51 -5.98
CA ILE A 70 0.89 -6.01 -4.63
C ILE A 70 1.62 -4.69 -4.35
N GLU A 71 0.90 -3.78 -3.70
CA GLU A 71 1.43 -2.57 -3.10
C GLU A 71 1.15 -2.61 -1.60
N ILE A 72 2.17 -2.36 -0.78
CA ILE A 72 2.08 -2.40 0.68
C ILE A 72 2.51 -1.04 1.21
N TYR A 73 1.74 -0.46 2.13
CA TYR A 73 1.90 0.90 2.61
C TYR A 73 1.99 0.93 4.14
N PHE A 74 3.01 1.60 4.65
CA PHE A 74 3.23 1.83 6.08
C PHE A 74 3.44 3.34 6.31
N PRO A 75 2.42 4.07 6.79
CA PRO A 75 2.56 5.48 7.15
C PRO A 75 3.65 5.69 8.20
N LEU A 76 4.62 6.56 7.90
CA LEU A 76 5.74 6.90 8.79
C LEU A 76 5.48 8.21 9.53
N THR A 77 4.92 9.18 8.80
CA THR A 77 4.53 10.50 9.31
C THR A 77 3.25 10.93 8.60
N PRO A 78 2.56 11.98 9.08
CA PRO A 78 1.38 12.49 8.38
C PRO A 78 1.62 12.89 6.92
N GLN A 79 2.88 13.10 6.48
CA GLN A 79 3.20 13.45 5.09
C GLN A 79 4.06 12.41 4.36
N ARG A 80 4.38 11.27 4.99
CA ARG A 80 5.26 10.25 4.41
C ARG A 80 4.75 8.86 4.73
N ALA A 81 4.76 7.99 3.72
CA ALA A 81 4.55 6.55 3.91
C ALA A 81 5.65 5.78 3.19
N LEU A 82 6.12 4.70 3.81
CA LEU A 82 6.92 3.69 3.11
C LEU A 82 5.97 2.86 2.27
N ALA A 83 6.26 2.75 0.98
CA ALA A 83 5.56 1.88 0.05
C ALA A 83 6.50 0.78 -0.44
N LEU A 84 6.05 -0.48 -0.37
CA LEU A 84 6.75 -1.62 -0.94
C LEU A 84 5.95 -2.09 -2.15
N TRP A 85 6.46 -1.80 -3.35
CA TRP A 85 5.81 -2.17 -4.60
C TRP A 85 6.38 -3.46 -5.16
N CYS A 86 5.50 -4.31 -5.68
CA CYS A 86 5.91 -5.49 -6.44
C CYS A 86 6.76 -5.09 -7.65
N ALA A 87 7.87 -5.79 -7.89
CA ALA A 87 8.75 -5.52 -9.03
C ALA A 87 8.01 -5.56 -10.38
N THR A 88 6.96 -6.38 -10.51
CA THR A 88 6.16 -6.44 -11.75
C THR A 88 5.32 -5.19 -11.98
N LEU A 89 4.85 -4.52 -10.91
CA LEU A 89 4.18 -3.22 -11.02
C LEU A 89 5.16 -2.15 -11.50
N VAL A 90 6.35 -2.10 -10.89
CA VAL A 90 7.39 -1.13 -11.26
C VAL A 90 7.88 -1.35 -12.69
N LYS A 91 8.00 -2.61 -13.12
CA LYS A 91 8.32 -2.94 -14.52
C LYS A 91 7.30 -2.35 -15.49
N LYS A 92 6.00 -2.42 -15.18
CA LYS A 92 4.95 -1.80 -16.02
C LYS A 92 5.08 -0.28 -16.09
N VAL A 93 5.43 0.38 -14.99
CA VAL A 93 5.72 1.82 -14.97
C VAL A 93 6.88 2.15 -15.91
N PHE A 94 7.98 1.42 -15.79
CA PHE A 94 9.18 1.63 -16.62
C PHE A 94 8.90 1.39 -18.11
N GLU A 95 8.21 0.30 -18.44
CA GLU A 95 7.83 0.00 -19.83
C GLU A 95 6.87 1.06 -20.39
N GLY A 96 5.94 1.57 -19.57
CA GLY A 96 5.06 2.66 -19.95
C GLY A 96 5.81 3.95 -20.26
N ALA A 97 6.75 4.35 -19.39
CA ALA A 97 7.59 5.52 -19.60
C ALA A 97 8.48 5.39 -20.84
N GLU A 98 9.08 4.21 -21.08
CA GLU A 98 9.88 3.96 -22.27
C GLU A 98 9.06 4.03 -23.57
N ARG A 99 7.82 3.53 -23.56
CA ARG A 99 6.91 3.68 -24.71
C ARG A 99 6.63 5.14 -25.01
N LEU A 100 6.38 5.96 -23.98
CA LEU A 100 6.15 7.40 -24.13
C LEU A 100 7.39 8.11 -24.70
N ARG A 101 8.58 7.82 -24.19
CA ARG A 101 9.85 8.42 -24.65
C ARG A 101 10.18 8.12 -26.12
N ARG A 102 9.75 6.97 -26.63
CA ARG A 102 9.97 6.55 -28.04
C ARG A 102 8.98 7.19 -29.01
N MET A 103 7.87 7.72 -28.52
CA MET A 103 6.86 8.38 -29.34
C MET A 103 7.14 9.88 -29.42
N PRO A 104 6.92 10.53 -30.58
CA PRO A 104 6.97 11.98 -30.67
C PRO A 104 6.01 12.64 -29.67
N ASN A 105 6.47 13.69 -28.97
CA ASN A 105 5.70 14.32 -27.88
C ASN A 105 4.28 14.74 -28.25
N TRP A 106 4.03 15.17 -29.48
CA TRP A 106 2.69 15.56 -29.95
C TRP A 106 1.71 14.38 -30.02
N MET A 107 2.21 13.15 -30.18
CA MET A 107 1.37 11.96 -30.38
C MET A 107 0.72 11.51 -29.07
N TRP A 108 1.47 11.49 -27.97
CA TRP A 108 0.93 11.06 -26.69
C TRP A 108 0.32 12.20 -25.86
N LYS A 109 0.74 13.46 -26.05
CA LYS A 109 0.18 14.62 -25.32
C LYS A 109 -1.34 14.78 -25.45
N HIS A 110 -1.92 14.31 -26.56
CA HIS A 110 -3.36 14.41 -26.81
C HIS A 110 -4.13 13.10 -26.57
N GLN A 111 -3.44 11.97 -26.44
CA GLN A 111 -4.06 10.65 -26.34
C GLN A 111 -3.94 10.02 -24.94
N ILE A 112 -2.98 10.47 -24.14
CA ILE A 112 -2.66 9.88 -22.84
C ILE A 112 -2.69 10.99 -21.79
N GLU A 113 -3.83 11.12 -21.11
CA GLU A 113 -4.09 12.17 -20.11
C GLU A 113 -3.03 12.24 -19.00
N ASN A 114 -2.44 11.10 -18.63
CA ASN A 114 -1.50 10.99 -17.51
C ASN A 114 -0.05 10.73 -17.95
N ALA A 115 0.34 11.07 -19.18
CA ALA A 115 1.67 10.77 -19.71
C ALA A 115 2.81 11.41 -18.89
N ASP A 116 2.66 12.68 -18.53
CA ASP A 116 3.67 13.39 -17.72
C ASP A 116 3.80 12.76 -16.32
N GLU A 117 2.70 12.24 -15.77
CA GLU A 117 2.70 11.56 -14.47
C GLU A 117 3.44 10.23 -14.53
N ILE A 118 3.29 9.47 -15.62
CA ILE A 118 4.03 8.22 -15.84
C ILE A 118 5.53 8.49 -15.95
N LEU A 119 5.93 9.51 -16.72
CA LEU A 119 7.35 9.88 -16.87
C LEU A 119 7.96 10.32 -15.55
N LYS A 120 7.25 11.17 -14.78
CA LYS A 120 7.69 11.63 -13.47
C LYS A 120 7.75 10.50 -12.45
N LEU A 121 6.80 9.56 -12.52
CA LEU A 121 6.80 8.38 -11.66
C LEU A 121 8.02 7.49 -11.94
N ASP A 122 8.32 7.21 -13.21
CA ASP A 122 9.52 6.46 -13.59
C ASP A 122 10.81 7.14 -13.09
N GLU A 123 10.93 8.46 -13.29
CA GLU A 123 12.06 9.24 -12.78
C GLU A 123 12.19 9.14 -11.25
N ASN A 124 11.09 9.39 -10.52
CA ASN A 124 11.11 9.36 -9.06
C ASN A 124 11.53 7.99 -8.53
N VAL A 125 11.00 6.90 -9.09
CA VAL A 125 11.33 5.54 -8.66
C VAL A 125 12.78 5.21 -8.95
N ARG A 126 13.31 5.57 -10.14
CA ARG A 126 14.71 5.31 -10.50
C ARG A 126 15.70 6.10 -9.66
N CYS A 127 15.36 7.35 -9.35
CA CYS A 127 16.23 8.26 -8.60
C CYS A 127 16.05 8.17 -7.08
N GLY A 128 15.11 7.34 -6.59
CA GLY A 128 14.80 7.25 -5.16
C GLY A 128 14.18 8.53 -4.58
N LEU A 129 13.52 9.34 -5.42
CA LEU A 129 12.84 10.55 -5.00
C LEU A 129 11.45 10.23 -4.44
N PRO A 130 10.93 11.04 -3.51
CA PRO A 130 9.58 10.84 -3.01
C PRO A 130 8.54 10.91 -4.12
N VAL A 131 7.64 9.93 -4.17
CA VAL A 131 6.52 9.92 -5.11
C VAL A 131 5.38 10.77 -4.53
N PRO A 132 4.94 11.85 -5.20
CA PRO A 132 3.83 12.67 -4.73
C PRO A 132 2.50 11.96 -4.96
N TYR A 133 1.74 11.78 -3.88
CA TYR A 133 0.42 11.16 -3.89
C TYR A 133 -0.65 12.24 -3.98
N LYS A 134 -1.63 12.02 -4.86
CA LYS A 134 -2.80 12.90 -4.97
C LYS A 134 -3.76 12.63 -3.79
N PRO A 135 -4.65 13.59 -3.46
CA PRO A 135 -5.66 13.40 -2.41
C PRO A 135 -6.40 12.07 -2.49
N LYS A 136 -6.80 11.65 -3.70
CA LYS A 136 -7.48 10.37 -3.94
C LYS A 136 -6.64 9.14 -3.57
N ASN A 137 -5.32 9.18 -3.80
CA ASN A 137 -4.44 8.07 -3.40
C ASN A 137 -4.31 8.00 -1.89
N VAL A 138 -4.22 9.16 -1.22
CA VAL A 138 -4.16 9.24 0.24
C VAL A 138 -5.47 8.78 0.88
N GLU A 139 -6.60 9.23 0.36
CA GLU A 139 -7.93 8.82 0.80
C GLU A 139 -8.09 7.30 0.69
N ASN A 140 -7.69 6.71 -0.43
CA ASN A 140 -7.70 5.25 -0.60
C ASN A 140 -6.82 4.52 0.43
N ILE A 141 -5.58 4.99 0.67
CA ILE A 141 -4.70 4.38 1.69
C ILE A 141 -5.30 4.53 3.08
N ASN A 142 -5.81 5.70 3.42
CA ASN A 142 -6.47 5.97 4.70
C ASN A 142 -7.71 5.09 4.86
N SER A 143 -8.48 4.87 3.79
CA SER A 143 -9.64 3.96 3.78
C SER A 143 -9.22 2.54 4.17
N LEU A 144 -8.12 2.03 3.59
CA LEU A 144 -7.58 0.71 3.90
C LEU A 144 -7.06 0.62 5.35
N GLN A 145 -6.39 1.67 5.84
CA GLN A 145 -5.97 1.76 7.24
C GLN A 145 -7.19 1.70 8.18
N ILE A 146 -8.26 2.41 7.86
CA ILE A 146 -9.50 2.40 8.65
C ILE A 146 -10.14 1.02 8.63
N MET A 147 -10.39 0.46 7.45
CA MET A 147 -11.09 -0.81 7.30
C MET A 147 -10.38 -1.99 7.99
N TRP A 148 -9.07 -1.90 8.18
CA TRP A 148 -8.29 -2.99 8.78
C TRP A 148 -7.91 -2.75 10.23
N SER A 149 -8.18 -1.56 10.76
CA SER A 149 -7.99 -1.26 12.17
C SER A 149 -9.01 -1.98 13.03
N GLU A 150 -8.60 -2.38 14.22
CA GLU A 150 -9.48 -3.04 15.20
C GLU A 150 -10.02 -2.05 16.23
N ARG A 151 -9.15 -1.23 16.84
CA ARG A 151 -9.53 -0.41 18.00
C ARG A 151 -9.14 1.05 17.87
N TYR A 152 -7.99 1.34 17.27
CA TYR A 152 -7.41 2.67 17.30
C TYR A 152 -7.07 3.20 15.92
N LEU A 153 -7.43 4.48 15.72
CA LEU A 153 -6.98 5.30 14.61
C LEU A 153 -6.23 6.51 15.18
N PHE A 154 -5.10 6.84 14.58
CA PHE A 154 -4.25 7.95 14.96
C PHE A 154 -4.22 8.96 13.81
N SER A 155 -4.51 10.22 14.14
CA SER A 155 -4.50 11.35 13.22
C SER A 155 -3.84 12.55 13.88
N ASN A 156 -3.06 13.31 13.12
CA ASN A 156 -2.44 14.56 13.62
C ASN A 156 -3.38 15.77 13.55
N THR A 157 -4.51 15.65 12.84
CA THR A 157 -5.50 16.74 12.66
C THR A 157 -6.77 16.54 13.46
N ASN A 158 -6.91 15.39 14.15
CA ASN A 158 -8.14 14.98 14.85
C ASN A 158 -9.36 14.87 13.91
N GLU A 159 -9.13 14.67 12.61
CA GLU A 159 -10.16 14.50 11.59
C GLU A 159 -10.46 13.00 11.38
N PHE A 160 -11.72 12.61 11.62
CA PHE A 160 -12.18 11.21 11.52
C PHE A 160 -13.47 11.06 10.70
N GLU A 161 -13.82 12.07 9.89
CA GLU A 161 -15.06 12.03 9.09
C GLU A 161 -15.05 10.89 8.07
N LEU A 162 -13.91 10.59 7.46
CA LEU A 162 -13.76 9.42 6.57
C LEU A 162 -14.07 8.11 7.30
N ALA A 163 -13.59 7.94 8.54
CA ALA A 163 -13.86 6.74 9.33
C ALA A 163 -15.34 6.61 9.68
N LYS A 164 -15.99 7.72 10.06
CA LYS A 164 -17.44 7.75 10.32
C LYS A 164 -18.24 7.40 9.07
N ALA A 165 -17.84 7.91 7.89
CA ALA A 165 -18.49 7.59 6.63
C ALA A 165 -18.37 6.10 6.28
N ILE A 166 -17.16 5.54 6.37
CA ILE A 166 -16.91 4.10 6.12
C ILE A 166 -17.73 3.22 7.07
N ILE A 167 -17.77 3.53 8.36
CA ILE A 167 -18.55 2.76 9.34
C ILE A 167 -20.06 2.88 9.07
N LYS A 168 -20.53 4.05 8.63
CA LYS A 168 -21.94 4.25 8.29
C LYS A 168 -22.35 3.41 7.07
N GLU A 169 -21.48 3.31 6.07
CA GLU A 169 -21.73 2.52 4.84
C GLU A 169 -21.50 1.02 5.05
N ASN A 170 -20.51 0.65 5.85
CA ASN A 170 -20.17 -0.72 6.18
C ASN A 170 -19.91 -0.87 7.69
N PRO A 171 -20.95 -1.13 8.49
CA PRO A 171 -20.84 -1.25 9.96
C PRO A 171 -19.87 -2.32 10.45
N GLU A 172 -19.57 -3.34 9.64
CA GLU A 172 -18.60 -4.39 9.96
C GLU A 172 -17.14 -3.86 10.00
N SER A 173 -16.88 -2.68 9.42
CA SER A 173 -15.58 -2.00 9.46
C SER A 173 -15.22 -1.43 10.85
N THR A 174 -16.04 -1.72 11.86
CA THR A 174 -15.74 -1.48 13.29
C THR A 174 -14.88 -2.59 13.89
N ARG A 175 -14.61 -3.66 13.14
CA ARG A 175 -13.78 -4.79 13.51
C ARG A 175 -12.68 -4.95 12.46
N GLY A 176 -11.47 -5.22 12.90
CA GLY A 176 -10.32 -5.47 12.04
C GLY A 176 -10.36 -6.86 11.41
N MET A 177 -9.40 -7.14 10.53
CA MET A 177 -9.30 -8.45 9.88
C MET A 177 -9.11 -9.58 10.89
N ARG A 178 -10.03 -10.55 10.86
CA ARG A 178 -9.94 -11.79 11.66
C ARG A 178 -9.66 -12.98 10.75
N MET A 179 -8.77 -13.86 11.20
CA MET A 179 -8.62 -15.17 10.60
C MET A 179 -9.93 -15.93 10.84
N GLN A 180 -10.67 -16.24 9.78
CA GLN A 180 -11.83 -17.11 9.88
C GLN A 180 -11.32 -18.54 10.04
N THR A 181 -11.44 -19.10 11.23
CA THR A 181 -11.30 -20.54 11.43
C THR A 181 -12.52 -21.25 10.83
N ILE A 182 -12.27 -22.09 9.83
CA ILE A 182 -13.23 -23.03 9.25
C ILE A 182 -13.30 -24.26 10.15
#